data_AF-A0A2R8C5P8-F1
#
_entry.id   AF-A0A2R8C5P8-F1
#
_cell.length_a   1.000
_cell.length_b   1.000
_cell.length_c   1.000
_cell.angle_alpha   90.00
_cell.angle_beta   90.00
_cell.angle_gamma   90.00
#
_symmetry.space_group_name_H-M   'P 1'
#
loop_
_entity.id
_entity.type
_entity.pdbx_description
1 polymer ?
#
loop_
_entity_poly.entity_id
_entity_poly.type
_entity_poly.pdbx_seq_one_letter_code
_entity_poly.pdbx_strand_id
1 'polypeptide(L)'
;MAHNPAVLDGFLSFWAALDQSGLSAEDREVICMDMAVQNGCHYCVPAHLGMAQARGVDMVMIEQIAQGALLSGNSRAAKLQGLTRRLVETGGQLSDGELEQARADGFDNAQLVAIVAEIAHCHFTNSFNRLARTEPDAHFPDWP
;
A
#
# COMPACT_ATOMS: atom_id res chain seq x y z
N MET A 1 -3.05 -18.12 -4.76
CA MET A 1 -4.41 -18.13 -4.15
C MET A 1 -5.35 -19.14 -4.80
N ALA A 2 -5.22 -19.45 -6.10
CA ALA A 2 -6.13 -20.36 -6.84
C ALA A 2 -6.33 -21.77 -6.24
N HIS A 3 -5.46 -22.24 -5.34
CA HIS A 3 -5.69 -23.46 -4.55
C HIS A 3 -6.94 -23.37 -3.65
N ASN A 4 -7.43 -22.17 -3.35
CA ASN A 4 -8.71 -21.93 -2.69
C ASN A 4 -9.51 -20.87 -3.47
N PRO A 5 -10.41 -21.30 -4.38
CA PRO A 5 -11.17 -20.40 -5.25
C PRO A 5 -12.00 -19.37 -4.49
N ALA A 6 -12.62 -19.73 -3.37
CA ALA A 6 -13.43 -18.80 -2.58
C ALA A 6 -12.58 -17.62 -2.02
N VAL A 7 -11.35 -17.90 -1.60
CA VAL A 7 -10.41 -16.86 -1.15
C VAL A 7 -9.94 -15.99 -2.32
N LEU A 8 -9.67 -16.59 -3.48
CA LEU A 8 -9.30 -15.84 -4.68
C LEU A 8 -10.42 -14.89 -5.12
N ASP A 9 -11.67 -15.37 -5.15
CA ASP A 9 -12.83 -14.56 -5.53
C ASP A 9 -13.04 -13.38 -4.57
N GLY A 10 -12.91 -13.62 -3.26
CA GLY A 10 -12.98 -12.57 -2.25
C GLY A 10 -11.87 -11.53 -2.41
N PHE A 11 -10.63 -11.98 -2.65
CA PHE A 11 -9.48 -11.10 -2.92
C PHE A 11 -9.70 -10.24 -4.16
N LEU A 12 -10.08 -10.84 -5.30
CA LEU A 12 -10.30 -10.12 -6.55
C LEU A 12 -11.45 -9.11 -6.44
N SER A 13 -12.52 -9.47 -5.73
CA SER A 13 -13.64 -8.57 -5.47
C SER A 13 -13.22 -7.37 -4.61
N PHE A 14 -12.40 -7.61 -3.57
CA PHE A 14 -11.89 -6.54 -2.72
C PHE A 14 -10.92 -5.62 -3.49
N TRP A 15 -10.01 -6.20 -4.26
CA TRP A 15 -9.07 -5.46 -5.10
C TRP A 15 -9.79 -4.55 -6.11
N ALA A 16 -10.83 -5.06 -6.79
CA ALA A 16 -11.63 -4.27 -7.73
C ALA A 16 -12.44 -3.16 -7.05
N ALA A 17 -12.92 -3.39 -5.82
CA ALA A 17 -13.62 -2.37 -5.04
C ALA A 17 -12.67 -1.23 -4.62
N LEU A 18 -11.40 -1.54 -4.32
CA LEU A 18 -10.40 -0.53 -3.96
C LEU A 18 -10.07 0.42 -5.11
N ASP A 19 -10.18 0.00 -6.37
CA ASP A 19 -10.07 0.90 -7.54
C ASP A 19 -11.12 2.03 -7.53
N GLN A 20 -12.23 1.85 -6.81
CA GLN A 20 -13.35 2.80 -6.70
C GLN A 20 -13.41 3.48 -5.33
N SER A 21 -12.40 3.29 -4.49
CA SER A 21 -12.40 3.74 -3.09
C SER A 21 -12.18 5.25 -2.88
N GLY A 22 -11.82 5.98 -3.94
CA GLY A 22 -11.46 7.40 -3.86
C GLY A 22 -9.99 7.67 -3.52
N LEU A 23 -9.17 6.63 -3.42
CA LEU A 23 -7.71 6.75 -3.42
C LEU A 23 -7.18 6.86 -4.85
N SER A 24 -6.22 7.74 -5.07
CA SER A 24 -5.51 7.82 -6.34
C SER A 24 -4.60 6.61 -6.55
N ALA A 25 -4.14 6.38 -7.79
CA ALA A 25 -3.11 5.37 -8.06
C ALA A 25 -1.85 5.62 -7.21
N GLU A 26 -1.43 6.88 -7.10
CA GLU A 26 -0.30 7.28 -6.25
C GLU A 26 -0.54 6.95 -4.78
N ASP A 27 -1.72 7.27 -4.23
CA ASP A 27 -2.05 6.98 -2.83
C ASP A 27 -1.92 5.47 -2.53
N ARG A 28 -2.44 4.63 -3.43
CA ARG A 28 -2.40 3.17 -3.26
C ARG A 28 -0.99 2.60 -3.36
N GLU A 29 -0.19 3.08 -4.31
CA GLU A 29 1.20 2.63 -4.44
C GLU A 29 2.08 3.10 -3.27
N VAL A 30 1.85 4.30 -2.72
CA VAL A 30 2.54 4.75 -1.50
C VAL A 30 2.26 3.81 -0.33
N ILE A 31 0.99 3.45 -0.10
CA ILE A 31 0.58 2.53 0.97
C ILE A 31 1.20 1.14 0.76
N CYS A 32 0.98 0.55 -0.42
CA CYS A 32 1.41 -0.82 -0.66
C CYS A 32 2.93 -0.96 -0.78
N MET A 33 3.65 0.01 -1.36
CA MET A 33 5.12 -0.02 -1.38
C MET A 33 5.69 0.07 0.03
N ASP A 34 5.20 1.01 0.86
CA ASP A 34 5.67 1.15 2.24
C ASP A 34 5.39 -0.13 3.06
N MET A 35 4.20 -0.72 2.88
CA MET A 35 3.84 -2.00 3.48
C MET A 35 4.70 -3.16 2.98
N ALA A 36 5.01 -3.22 1.67
CA ALA A 36 5.86 -4.25 1.06
C ALA A 36 7.25 -4.25 1.65
N VAL A 37 7.85 -3.07 1.79
CA VAL A 37 9.18 -2.89 2.37
C VAL A 37 9.18 -3.23 3.86
N GLN A 38 8.24 -2.66 4.64
CA GLN A 38 8.19 -2.92 6.08
C GLN A 38 7.95 -4.40 6.42
N ASN A 39 7.17 -5.11 5.61
CA ASN A 39 6.90 -6.53 5.81
C ASN A 39 7.96 -7.46 5.20
N GLY A 40 8.94 -6.93 4.46
CA GLY A 40 9.94 -7.73 3.75
C GLY A 40 9.31 -8.67 2.70
N CYS A 41 8.32 -8.20 1.95
CA CYS A 41 7.67 -9.01 0.91
C CYS A 41 8.47 -8.97 -0.41
N HIS A 42 9.25 -10.03 -0.68
CA HIS A 42 10.05 -10.20 -1.91
C HIS A 42 9.26 -10.14 -3.22
N TYR A 43 8.01 -10.61 -3.25
CA TYR A 43 7.15 -10.51 -4.44
C TYR A 43 6.53 -9.11 -4.59
N CYS A 44 6.14 -8.51 -3.47
CA CYS A 44 5.29 -7.33 -3.50
C CYS A 44 6.06 -6.06 -3.91
N VAL A 45 7.33 -5.92 -3.51
CA VAL A 45 8.16 -4.78 -3.93
C VAL A 45 8.29 -4.70 -5.46
N PRO A 46 8.78 -5.74 -6.18
CA PRO A 46 8.86 -5.69 -7.65
C PRO A 46 7.49 -5.56 -8.31
N ALA A 47 6.45 -6.21 -7.78
CA ALA A 47 5.08 -6.06 -8.30
C ALA A 47 4.59 -4.61 -8.23
N HIS A 48 4.77 -3.93 -7.09
CA HIS A 48 4.34 -2.54 -6.92
C HIS A 48 5.23 -1.54 -7.69
N LEU A 49 6.51 -1.84 -7.95
CA LEU A 49 7.32 -1.07 -8.91
C LEU A 49 6.73 -1.15 -10.32
N GLY A 50 6.39 -2.35 -10.78
CA GLY A 50 5.76 -2.54 -12.09
C GLY A 50 4.40 -1.86 -12.20
N MET A 51 3.57 -1.96 -11.15
CA MET A 51 2.25 -1.33 -11.10
C MET A 51 2.35 0.21 -11.08
N ALA A 52 3.25 0.78 -10.27
CA ALA A 52 3.51 2.21 -10.24
C ALA A 52 3.93 2.74 -11.61
N GLN A 53 4.86 2.04 -12.28
CA GLN A 53 5.31 2.40 -13.63
C GLN A 53 4.17 2.36 -14.65
N ALA A 54 3.38 1.29 -14.64
CA ALA A 54 2.24 1.13 -15.56
C ALA A 54 1.15 2.18 -15.35
N ARG A 55 1.01 2.69 -14.12
CA ARG A 55 0.02 3.71 -13.74
C ARG A 55 0.54 5.14 -13.89
N GLY A 56 1.80 5.33 -14.29
CA GLY A 56 2.41 6.65 -14.44
C GLY A 56 2.60 7.39 -13.12
N VAL A 57 2.78 6.66 -12.02
CA VAL A 57 3.15 7.23 -10.71
C VAL A 57 4.60 7.70 -10.76
N ASP A 58 4.95 8.71 -9.95
CA ASP A 58 6.33 9.18 -9.83
C ASP A 58 7.25 8.06 -9.32
N MET A 59 8.04 7.50 -10.24
CA MET A 59 8.97 6.42 -9.94
C MET A 59 10.11 6.84 -9.02
N VAL A 60 10.54 8.11 -9.05
CA VAL A 60 11.60 8.58 -8.14
C VAL A 60 11.12 8.50 -6.71
N MET A 61 9.87 8.91 -6.45
CA MET A 61 9.26 8.80 -5.14
C MET A 61 9.07 7.34 -4.72
N ILE A 62 8.54 6.48 -5.60
CA ILE A 62 8.30 5.07 -5.27
C ILE A 62 9.61 4.32 -4.99
N GLU A 63 10.66 4.57 -5.77
CA GLU A 63 11.99 3.98 -5.55
C GLU A 63 12.60 4.42 -4.21
N GLN A 64 12.38 5.67 -3.77
CA GLN A 64 12.79 6.11 -2.43
C GLN A 64 12.09 5.29 -1.35
N ILE A 65 10.77 5.09 -1.44
CA ILE A 65 10.02 4.27 -0.49
C ILE A 65 10.53 2.82 -0.53
N ALA A 66 10.75 2.27 -1.73
CA ALA A 66 11.25 0.91 -1.94
C ALA A 66 12.62 0.68 -1.27
N GLN A 67 13.49 1.71 -1.22
CA GLN A 67 14.76 1.69 -0.48
C GLN A 67 14.61 1.85 1.05
N GLY A 68 13.37 1.91 1.56
CA GLY A 68 13.06 2.08 2.97
C GLY A 68 13.06 3.52 3.45
N ALA A 69 13.14 4.51 2.55
CA ALA A 69 13.13 5.90 2.94
C ALA A 69 11.75 6.34 3.46
N LEU A 70 11.78 7.22 4.46
CA LEU A 70 10.65 8.08 4.78
C LEU A 70 10.70 9.29 3.85
N LEU A 71 9.62 9.52 3.12
CA LEU A 71 9.45 10.72 2.33
C LEU A 71 9.47 11.94 3.28
N SER A 72 10.13 13.00 2.83
CA SER A 72 10.29 14.22 3.60
C SER A 72 9.42 15.35 3.06
N GLY A 73 9.20 16.37 3.87
CA GLY A 73 8.40 17.53 3.51
C GLY A 73 6.91 17.36 3.76
N ASN A 74 6.11 18.25 3.17
CA ASN A 74 4.67 18.37 3.42
C ASN A 74 3.82 17.86 2.25
N SER A 75 4.38 16.98 1.42
CA SER A 75 3.65 16.38 0.29
C SER A 75 2.55 15.45 0.79
N ARG A 76 1.51 15.25 -0.02
CA ARG A 76 0.43 14.30 0.30
C ARG A 76 0.98 12.89 0.52
N ALA A 77 1.89 12.45 -0.35
CA ALA A 77 2.52 11.14 -0.23
C ALA A 77 3.31 10.96 1.08
N ALA A 78 4.07 11.97 1.52
CA ALA A 78 4.80 11.90 2.80
C ALA A 78 3.85 11.79 3.99
N LYS A 79 2.76 12.57 3.99
CA LYS A 79 1.71 12.50 5.02
C LYS A 79 1.01 11.14 5.02
N LEU A 80 0.68 10.63 3.83
CA LEU A 80 0.02 9.33 3.68
C LEU A 80 0.92 8.19 4.14
N GLN A 81 2.22 8.22 3.78
CA GLN A 81 3.18 7.24 4.25
C GLN A 81 3.27 7.26 5.78
N GLY A 82 3.42 8.44 6.39
CA GLY A 82 3.44 8.60 7.85
C GLY A 82 2.16 8.09 8.53
N LEU A 83 0.99 8.45 8.00
CA LEU A 83 -0.31 7.99 8.49
C LEU A 83 -0.45 6.47 8.36
N THR A 84 0.00 5.89 7.26
CA THR A 84 -0.01 4.43 7.01
C THR A 84 0.80 3.72 8.08
N ARG A 85 2.04 4.16 8.32
CA ARG A 85 2.89 3.59 9.38
C ARG A 85 2.24 3.69 10.75
N ARG A 86 1.64 4.84 11.04
CA ARG A 86 0.97 5.06 12.32
C ARG A 86 -0.21 4.13 12.53
N LEU A 87 -1.07 3.98 11.52
CA LEU A 87 -2.21 3.07 11.56
C LEU A 87 -1.78 1.61 11.72
N VAL A 88 -0.69 1.20 11.07
CA VAL A 88 -0.12 -0.15 11.22
C VAL A 88 0.43 -0.37 12.62
N GLU A 89 1.20 0.58 13.14
CA GLU A 89 1.81 0.52 14.48
C GLU A 89 0.74 0.42 15.58
N THR A 90 -0.35 1.18 15.46
CA THR A 90 -1.40 1.24 16.48
C THR A 90 -2.55 0.28 16.27
N GLY A 91 -2.53 -0.53 15.20
CA GLY A 91 -3.65 -1.38 14.83
C GLY A 91 -4.93 -0.59 14.50
N GLY A 92 -4.78 0.62 13.97
CA GLY A 92 -5.87 1.53 13.58
C GLY A 92 -6.33 2.50 14.67
N GLN A 93 -5.70 2.49 15.86
CA GLN A 93 -6.04 3.41 16.93
C GLN A 93 -5.28 4.74 16.77
N LEU A 94 -5.99 5.77 16.32
CA LEU A 94 -5.51 7.16 16.34
C LEU A 94 -6.13 7.90 17.54
N SER A 95 -5.36 8.80 18.14
CA SER A 95 -5.90 9.82 19.05
C SER A 95 -6.77 10.83 18.30
N ASP A 96 -7.61 11.57 19.02
CA ASP A 96 -8.45 12.62 18.41
C ASP A 96 -7.61 13.65 17.64
N GLY A 97 -6.46 14.04 18.20
CA GLY A 97 -5.53 14.98 17.55
C GLY A 97 -4.90 14.42 16.28
N GLU A 98 -4.53 13.14 16.25
CA GLU A 98 -4.01 12.48 15.03
C GLU A 98 -5.10 12.37 13.95
N LEU A 99 -6.34 12.09 14.35
CA LEU A 99 -7.47 12.02 13.44
C LEU A 99 -7.84 13.40 12.86
N GLU A 100 -7.81 14.45 13.68
CA GLU A 100 -7.95 15.83 13.22
C GLU A 100 -6.82 16.24 12.28
N GLN A 101 -5.58 15.88 12.60
CA GLN A 101 -4.42 16.16 11.75
C GLN A 101 -4.54 15.46 10.39
N ALA A 102 -4.94 14.18 10.34
CA ALA A 102 -5.16 13.46 9.09
C ALA A 102 -6.22 14.14 8.21
N ARG A 103 -7.30 14.66 8.81
CA ARG A 103 -8.31 15.44 8.08
C ARG A 103 -7.77 16.78 7.59
N ALA A 104 -6.99 17.49 8.40
CA ALA A 104 -6.32 18.73 8.02
C ALA A 104 -5.30 18.51 6.89
N ASP A 105 -4.72 17.32 6.82
CA ASP A 105 -3.82 16.86 5.77
C ASP A 105 -4.53 16.48 4.46
N GLY A 106 -5.86 16.53 4.45
CA GLY A 106 -6.69 16.29 3.28
C GLY A 106 -7.11 14.84 3.11
N PHE A 107 -7.11 14.04 4.18
CA PHE A 107 -7.70 12.70 4.20
C PHE A 107 -9.05 12.76 4.92
N ASP A 108 -10.14 12.88 4.15
CA ASP A 108 -11.48 12.89 4.72
C ASP A 108 -11.88 11.52 5.29
N ASN A 109 -13.05 11.43 5.93
CA ASN A 109 -13.50 10.18 6.55
C ASN A 109 -13.65 9.03 5.54
N ALA A 110 -14.00 9.31 4.28
CA ALA A 110 -14.12 8.28 3.26
C ALA A 110 -12.74 7.74 2.87
N GLN A 111 -11.76 8.65 2.69
CA GLN A 111 -10.37 8.28 2.42
C GLN A 111 -9.74 7.53 3.59
N LEU A 112 -10.03 7.90 4.84
CA LEU A 112 -9.52 7.17 6.01
C LEU A 112 -10.01 5.72 6.05
N VAL A 113 -11.28 5.47 5.71
CA VAL A 113 -11.82 4.10 5.56
C VAL A 113 -11.10 3.37 4.43
N ALA A 114 -10.90 4.02 3.29
CA ALA A 114 -10.19 3.45 2.15
C ALA A 114 -8.72 3.12 2.46
N ILE A 115 -8.01 3.98 3.21
CA ILE A 115 -6.63 3.76 3.63
C ILE A 115 -6.53 2.50 4.50
N VAL A 116 -7.42 2.34 5.48
CA VAL A 116 -7.46 1.12 6.32
C VAL A 116 -7.75 -0.11 5.47
N ALA A 117 -8.65 -0.01 4.49
CA ALA A 117 -8.95 -1.09 3.57
C ALA A 117 -7.75 -1.46 2.69
N GLU A 118 -7.04 -0.49 2.13
CA GLU A 118 -5.82 -0.72 1.34
C GLU A 118 -4.72 -1.34 2.20
N ILE A 119 -4.52 -0.87 3.44
CA ILE A 119 -3.57 -1.47 4.40
C ILE A 119 -3.91 -2.95 4.64
N ALA A 120 -5.19 -3.28 4.86
CA ALA A 120 -5.62 -4.67 5.05
C ALA A 120 -5.36 -5.51 3.79
N HIS A 121 -5.63 -4.96 2.60
CA HIS A 121 -5.35 -5.60 1.32
C HIS A 121 -3.84 -5.86 1.13
N CYS A 122 -2.98 -4.86 1.32
CA CYS A 122 -1.53 -5.04 1.21
C CYS A 122 -1.02 -6.00 2.31
N HIS A 123 -1.54 -5.95 3.54
CA HIS A 123 -1.16 -6.90 4.59
C HIS A 123 -1.50 -8.35 4.21
N PHE A 124 -2.67 -8.57 3.62
CA PHE A 124 -3.10 -9.88 3.13
C PHE A 124 -2.19 -10.39 2.02
N THR A 125 -1.90 -9.59 0.99
CA THR A 125 -1.04 -10.00 -0.14
C THR A 125 0.39 -10.24 0.32
N ASN A 126 0.92 -9.39 1.19
CA ASN A 126 2.27 -9.55 1.74
C ASN A 126 2.40 -10.85 2.53
N SER A 127 1.44 -11.12 3.42
CA SER A 127 1.42 -12.34 4.21
C SER A 127 1.26 -13.58 3.33
N PHE A 128 0.37 -13.52 2.34
CA PHE A 128 0.14 -14.61 1.39
C PHE A 128 1.41 -14.94 0.59
N ASN A 129 2.05 -13.94 -0.02
CA ASN A 129 3.22 -14.15 -0.86
C ASN A 129 4.45 -14.60 -0.05
N ARG A 130 4.60 -14.13 1.20
CA ARG A 130 5.64 -14.62 2.11
C ARG A 130 5.41 -16.08 2.50
N LEU A 131 4.18 -16.49 2.79
CA LEU A 131 3.81 -17.88 3.06
C LEU A 131 4.11 -18.76 1.84
N ALA A 132 3.66 -18.32 0.66
CA ALA A 132 3.77 -19.08 -0.57
C ALA A 132 5.18 -19.10 -1.17
N ARG A 133 6.08 -18.20 -0.73
CA ARG A 133 7.39 -17.96 -1.36
C ARG A 133 7.24 -17.70 -2.86
N THR A 134 6.27 -16.85 -3.20
CA THR A 134 5.92 -16.56 -4.60
C THR A 134 7.09 -15.90 -5.31
N GLU A 135 7.60 -16.53 -6.37
CA GLU A 135 8.63 -15.91 -7.20
C GLU A 135 8.06 -14.69 -7.95
N PRO A 136 8.79 -13.56 -8.01
CA PRO A 136 8.38 -12.42 -8.83
C PRO A 136 8.16 -12.80 -10.28
N ASP A 137 7.13 -12.24 -10.90
CA ASP A 137 6.88 -12.48 -12.32
C ASP A 137 7.97 -11.85 -13.18
N ALA A 138 8.40 -12.54 -14.25
CA ALA A 138 9.56 -12.16 -15.06
C ALA A 138 9.46 -10.79 -15.76
N HIS A 139 8.29 -10.15 -15.77
CA HIS A 139 8.07 -8.85 -16.39
C HIS A 139 8.12 -7.69 -15.38
N PHE A 140 8.21 -7.98 -14.08
CA PHE A 140 8.43 -6.94 -13.08
C PHE A 140 9.87 -6.43 -13.14
N PRO A 141 10.11 -5.16 -12.74
CA PRO A 141 11.46 -4.64 -12.61
C PRO A 141 12.28 -5.50 -11.64
N ASP A 142 13.54 -5.73 -11.98
CA ASP A 142 14.50 -6.31 -11.05
C ASP A 142 14.64 -5.37 -9.83
N TRP A 143 14.60 -5.95 -8.64
CA TRP A 143 14.76 -5.22 -7.39
C TRP A 143 15.78 -5.94 -6.49
N PRO A 144 16.85 -5.26 -6.04
CA PRO A 144 17.91 -5.86 -5.22
C PRO A 144 17.50 -6.20 -3.79
#